data_AF-A0AA36GVW5-F1
#
_entry.id   AF-A0AA36GVW5-F1
#
_cell.length_a   1.000
_cell.length_b   1.000
_cell.length_c   1.000
_cell.angle_alpha   90.00
_cell.angle_beta   90.00
_cell.angle_gamma   90.00
#
_symmetry.space_group_name_H-M   'P 1'
#
loop_
_entity.id
_entity.type
_entity.pdbx_description
1 polymer ?
#
loop_
_entity_poly.entity_id
_entity_poly.type
_entity_poly.pdbx_seq_one_letter_code
_entity_poly.pdbx_strand_id
1 'polypeptide(L)'
;MVLASEKWLNAVRCTLTSQRTRATYFQQPKRFPPAFIRRFFLRYPQSPLYIVFALLSSAMLGPSIHSIYLYLTLTPEEFEKYRFERNAVVRERQKYGKYLWIPFYSSGEMPKEEMPSRESP
;
A
#
# COMPACT_ATOMS: atom_id res chain seq x y z
N MET A 1 -30.55 -6.21 9.11
CA MET A 1 -29.74 -4.99 8.93
C MET A 1 -29.59 -4.15 10.20
N VAL A 2 -30.61 -4.03 11.07
CA VAL A 2 -30.58 -3.21 12.30
C VAL A 2 -29.52 -3.67 13.33
N LEU A 3 -29.34 -4.98 13.50
CA LEU A 3 -28.36 -5.55 14.45
C LEU A 3 -26.89 -5.21 14.15
N ALA A 4 -26.56 -4.89 12.89
CA ALA A 4 -25.20 -4.50 12.52
C ALA A 4 -24.92 -3.04 12.87
N SER A 5 -25.92 -2.15 12.79
CA SER A 5 -25.76 -0.74 13.14
C SER A 5 -25.66 -0.55 14.65
N GLU A 6 -26.43 -1.29 15.46
CA GLU A 6 -26.33 -1.23 16.93
C GLU A 6 -24.98 -1.72 17.44
N LYS A 7 -24.43 -2.79 16.85
CA LYS A 7 -23.09 -3.29 17.18
C LYS A 7 -22.00 -2.25 16.83
N TRP A 8 -22.14 -1.58 15.70
CA TRP A 8 -21.24 -0.51 15.28
C TRP A 8 -21.32 0.73 16.17
N LEU A 9 -22.54 1.17 16.49
CA LEU A 9 -22.78 2.30 17.38
C LEU A 9 -22.24 2.04 18.78
N ASN A 10 -22.41 0.82 19.29
CA ASN A 10 -21.84 0.41 20.57
C ASN A 10 -20.30 0.36 20.53
N ALA A 11 -19.70 -0.12 19.44
CA ALA A 11 -18.25 -0.10 19.26
C ALA A 11 -17.68 1.33 19.24
N VAL A 12 -18.33 2.25 18.50
CA VAL A 12 -17.96 3.67 18.43
C VAL A 12 -18.16 4.37 19.78
N ARG A 13 -19.21 4.02 20.52
CA ARG A 13 -19.46 4.56 21.86
C ARG A 13 -18.41 4.08 22.86
N CYS A 14 -18.01 2.81 22.79
CA CYS A 14 -16.93 2.24 23.60
C CYS A 14 -15.56 2.86 23.28
N THR A 15 -15.25 3.15 22.02
CA THR A 15 -14.00 3.83 21.66
C THR A 15 -13.99 5.27 22.15
N LEU A 16 -15.11 6.00 22.03
CA LEU A 16 -15.26 7.37 22.53
C LEU A 16 -15.17 7.47 24.06
N THR A 17 -15.78 6.54 24.80
CA THR A 17 -15.68 6.54 26.27
C THR A 17 -14.27 6.18 26.74
N SER A 18 -13.60 5.26 26.04
CA SER A 18 -12.19 4.90 26.31
C SER A 18 -11.23 6.06 26.06
N GLN A 19 -11.53 6.95 25.11
CA GLN A 19 -10.75 8.18 24.86
C GLN A 19 -10.94 9.24 25.97
N ARG A 20 -12.15 9.31 26.55
CA ARG A 20 -12.48 10.29 27.62
C ARG A 20 -11.98 9.89 29.01
N THR A 21 -11.85 8.59 29.30
CA THR A 21 -11.36 8.13 30.61
C THR A 21 -9.85 7.94 30.57
N ARG A 22 -9.14 8.99 30.98
CA ARG A 22 -7.67 9.06 31.19
C ARG A 22 -7.12 8.01 32.17
N ALA A 23 -7.95 7.15 32.76
CA ALA A 23 -7.61 6.15 33.79
C ALA A 23 -7.45 4.71 33.26
N THR A 24 -7.77 4.44 31.99
CA THR A 24 -7.69 3.08 31.40
C THR A 24 -6.26 2.61 31.07
N TYR A 25 -5.24 3.41 31.38
CA TYR A 25 -3.84 3.00 31.26
C TYR A 25 -3.46 1.84 32.20
N PHE A 26 -4.10 1.76 33.37
CA PHE A 26 -3.70 0.85 34.46
C PHE A 26 -4.49 -0.47 34.51
N GLN A 27 -5.71 -0.51 33.98
CA GLN A 27 -6.52 -1.74 33.93
C GLN A 27 -6.52 -2.29 32.50
N GLN A 28 -5.62 -3.24 32.22
CA GLN A 28 -5.51 -3.84 30.89
C GLN A 28 -5.86 -5.33 30.93
N PRO A 29 -7.00 -5.77 30.35
CA PRO A 29 -7.21 -7.19 30.09
C PRO A 29 -6.17 -7.68 29.08
N LYS A 30 -5.59 -8.88 29.30
CA LYS A 30 -4.70 -9.60 28.37
C LYS A 30 -5.45 -9.99 27.09
N ARG A 31 -5.75 -9.02 26.23
CA ARG A 31 -6.36 -9.23 24.89
C ARG A 31 -5.53 -8.52 23.83
N PHE A 32 -5.60 -9.05 22.62
CA PHE A 32 -5.05 -8.40 21.43
C PHE A 32 -5.77 -7.06 21.18
N PRO A 33 -5.06 -5.96 20.84
CA PRO A 33 -3.63 -5.84 20.60
C PRO A 33 -2.77 -5.73 21.88
N PRO A 34 -1.49 -6.18 21.83
CA PRO A 34 -0.53 -6.08 22.94
C PRO A 34 -0.50 -4.71 23.62
N ALA A 35 -0.31 -4.72 24.94
CA ALA A 35 -0.28 -3.53 25.80
C ALA A 35 0.61 -2.39 25.27
N PHE A 36 1.80 -2.74 24.74
CA PHE A 36 2.75 -1.79 24.17
C PHE A 36 2.18 -1.05 22.95
N ILE A 37 1.61 -1.79 22.00
CA ILE A 37 1.03 -1.25 20.76
C ILE A 37 -0.11 -0.29 21.12
N ARG A 38 -0.98 -0.70 22.04
CA ARG A 38 -2.10 0.15 22.50
C ARG A 38 -1.61 1.45 23.16
N ARG A 39 -0.58 1.36 24.02
CA ARG A 39 0.03 2.53 24.66
C ARG A 39 0.68 3.46 23.64
N PHE A 40 1.33 2.93 22.61
CA PHE A 40 1.95 3.71 21.54
C PHE A 40 0.91 4.53 20.77
N PHE A 41 -0.19 3.90 20.30
CA PHE A 41 -1.24 4.62 19.58
C PHE A 41 -2.00 5.64 20.44
N LEU A 42 -2.17 5.36 21.74
CA LEU A 42 -2.76 6.32 22.68
C LEU A 42 -1.82 7.51 22.96
N ARG A 43 -0.51 7.27 23.02
CA ARG A 43 0.49 8.34 23.23
C ARG A 43 0.69 9.18 21.98
N TYR A 44 0.61 8.56 20.79
CA TYR A 44 0.85 9.18 19.49
C TYR A 44 -0.37 8.98 18.57
N PRO A 45 -1.41 9.83 18.69
CA PRO A 45 -2.64 9.69 17.92
C PRO A 45 -2.44 9.90 16.40
N GLN A 46 -1.36 10.57 15.99
CA GLN A 46 -1.01 10.78 14.59
C GLN A 46 -0.18 9.64 13.98
N SER A 47 0.26 8.65 14.78
CA SER A 47 1.10 7.56 14.28
C SER A 47 0.49 6.74 13.13
N PRO A 48 -0.83 6.48 13.05
CA PRO A 48 -1.41 5.79 11.90
C PRO A 48 -1.21 6.55 10.59
N LEU A 49 -1.27 7.89 10.62
CA LEU A 49 -1.09 8.72 9.43
C LEU A 49 0.33 8.59 8.89
N TYR A 50 1.34 8.61 9.76
CA TYR A 50 2.73 8.43 9.36
C TYR A 50 3.01 7.02 8.81
N ILE A 51 2.39 5.99 9.39
CA ILE A 51 2.51 4.61 8.90
C ILE A 51 1.93 4.49 7.48
N VAL A 52 0.71 5.01 7.26
CA VAL A 52 0.09 5.00 5.94
C VAL A 52 0.89 5.82 4.95
N PHE A 53 1.41 6.98 5.36
CA PHE A 53 2.27 7.81 4.52
C PHE A 53 3.55 7.09 4.11
N ALA A 54 4.23 6.40 5.03
CA ALA A 54 5.43 5.62 4.74
C ALA A 54 5.13 4.44 3.79
N LEU A 55 3.97 3.81 3.95
CA LEU A 55 3.55 2.72 3.08
C LEU A 55 3.22 3.23 1.66
N LEU A 56 2.54 4.38 1.54
CA LEU A 56 2.26 4.99 0.25
C LEU A 56 3.53 5.49 -0.44
N SER A 57 4.43 6.13 0.32
CA SER A 57 5.67 6.67 -0.23
C SER A 57 6.59 5.56 -0.74
N SER A 58 6.72 4.45 0.00
CA SER A 58 7.48 3.28 -0.47
C SER A 58 6.87 2.65 -1.72
N ALA A 59 5.54 2.57 -1.82
CA ALA A 59 4.86 2.09 -3.03
C ALA A 59 5.13 2.98 -4.26
N MET A 60 5.27 4.30 -4.08
CA MET A 60 5.64 5.22 -5.16
C MET A 60 7.13 5.16 -5.51
N LEU A 61 8.01 5.03 -4.52
CA LEU A 61 9.46 5.08 -4.73
C LEU A 61 9.98 3.91 -5.58
N GLY A 62 9.41 2.71 -5.45
CA GLY A 62 9.81 1.53 -6.23
C GLY A 62 9.89 1.78 -7.75
N PRO A 63 8.76 2.11 -8.41
CA PRO A 63 8.76 2.38 -9.85
C PRO A 63 9.54 3.65 -10.23
N SER A 64 9.55 4.67 -9.36
CA SER A 64 10.30 5.91 -9.61
C SER A 64 11.81 5.69 -9.65
N ILE A 65 12.37 4.97 -8.67
CA ILE A 65 13.82 4.69 -8.61
C ILE A 65 14.24 3.85 -9.82
N HIS A 66 13.45 2.83 -10.20
CA HIS A 66 13.73 2.04 -11.39
C HIS A 66 13.73 2.88 -12.68
N SER A 67 12.78 3.81 -12.80
CA SER A 67 12.71 4.70 -13.98
C SER A 67 13.89 5.67 -14.03
N ILE A 68 14.32 6.22 -12.88
CA ILE A 68 15.49 7.08 -12.77
C ILE A 68 16.77 6.31 -13.13
N TYR A 69 16.90 5.06 -12.64
CA TYR A 69 18.02 4.21 -12.99
C TYR A 69 18.13 4.00 -14.51
N LEU A 70 17.01 3.62 -15.16
CA LEU A 70 16.99 3.44 -16.61
C LEU A 70 17.34 4.72 -17.38
N TYR A 71 16.84 5.88 -16.93
CA TYR A 71 17.18 7.17 -17.52
C TYR A 71 18.69 7.49 -17.44
N LEU A 72 19.34 7.14 -16.33
CA LEU A 72 20.78 7.38 -16.16
C LEU A 72 21.65 6.37 -16.92
N THR A 73 21.16 5.14 -17.13
CA THR A 73 21.96 4.07 -17.73
C THR A 73 21.79 3.90 -19.24
N LEU A 74 20.68 4.38 -19.82
CA LEU A 74 20.37 4.22 -21.25
C LEU A 74 20.74 5.47 -22.04
N THR A 75 20.98 5.29 -23.34
CA THR A 75 21.07 6.41 -24.27
C THR A 75 19.69 7.08 -24.45
N PRO A 76 19.63 8.37 -24.85
CA PRO A 76 18.35 9.07 -25.00
C PRO A 76 17.39 8.39 -25.97
N GLU A 77 17.89 7.82 -27.07
CA GLU A 77 17.08 7.11 -28.07
C GLU A 77 16.49 5.81 -27.52
N GLU A 78 17.29 5.01 -26.80
CA GLU A 78 16.84 3.78 -26.15
C GLU A 78 15.81 4.08 -25.06
N PHE A 79 15.98 5.19 -24.34
CA PHE A 79 15.03 5.62 -23.32
C PHE A 79 13.69 6.05 -23.91
N GLU A 80 13.68 6.77 -25.04
CA GLU A 80 12.43 7.13 -25.73
C GLU A 80 11.68 5.89 -26.22
N LYS A 81 12.40 4.93 -26.80
CA LYS A 81 11.81 3.65 -27.23
C LYS A 81 11.21 2.89 -26.04
N TYR A 82 11.97 2.77 -24.95
CA TYR A 82 11.49 2.15 -23.71
C TYR A 82 10.23 2.83 -23.15
N ARG A 83 10.20 4.17 -23.14
CA ARG A 83 9.03 4.94 -22.69
C ARG A 83 7.80 4.68 -23.55
N PHE A 84 7.97 4.62 -24.87
CA PHE A 84 6.87 4.35 -25.79
C PHE A 84 6.29 2.95 -25.58
N GLU A 85 7.14 1.93 -25.52
CA GLU A 85 6.75 0.54 -25.28
C GLU A 85 6.03 0.37 -23.94
N ARG A 86 6.59 0.93 -22.85
CA ARG A 86 5.95 0.86 -21.53
C ARG A 86 4.59 1.55 -21.50
N ASN A 87 4.47 2.73 -22.12
CA ASN A 87 3.19 3.45 -22.19
C ASN A 87 2.14 2.67 -22.98
N ALA A 88 2.53 2.02 -24.08
CA ALA A 88 1.64 1.17 -24.86
C ALA A 88 1.12 0.00 -24.01
N VAL A 89 2.01 -0.72 -23.32
CA VAL A 89 1.64 -1.82 -22.43
C VAL A 89 0.71 -1.36 -21.30
N VAL A 90 1.02 -0.24 -20.64
CA VAL A 90 0.16 0.31 -19.58
C VAL A 90 -1.23 0.65 -20.12
N ARG A 91 -1.30 1.26 -21.31
CA ARG A 91 -2.57 1.60 -21.95
C ARG A 91 -3.39 0.37 -22.30
N GLU A 92 -2.76 -0.71 -22.76
CA GLU A 92 -3.43 -2.00 -23.00
C GLU A 92 -3.96 -2.60 -21.70
N ARG A 93 -3.17 -2.60 -20.63
CA ARG A 93 -3.59 -3.09 -19.30
C ARG A 93 -4.79 -2.31 -18.76
N GLN A 94 -4.76 -0.98 -18.89
CA GLN A 94 -5.86 -0.11 -18.48
C GLN A 94 -7.12 -0.32 -19.32
N LYS A 95 -6.98 -0.48 -20.64
CA LYS A 95 -8.11 -0.61 -21.57
C LYS A 95 -8.80 -1.98 -21.45
N TYR A 96 -8.02 -3.06 -21.33
CA TYR A 96 -8.55 -4.42 -21.37
C TYR A 96 -8.63 -5.10 -20.00
N GLY A 97 -8.14 -4.44 -18.94
CA GLY A 97 -8.10 -5.02 -17.59
C GLY A 97 -7.17 -6.24 -17.48
N LYS A 98 -6.35 -6.51 -18.50
CA LYS A 98 -5.43 -7.65 -18.52
C LYS A 98 -4.22 -7.37 -17.65
N TYR A 99 -3.74 -8.39 -16.92
CA TYR A 99 -2.57 -8.30 -16.05
C TYR A 99 -2.69 -7.30 -14.88
N LEU A 100 -3.90 -6.99 -14.42
CA LEU A 100 -4.08 -6.30 -13.15
C LEU A 100 -3.80 -7.27 -11.99
N TRP A 101 -2.88 -6.90 -11.12
CA TRP A 101 -2.76 -7.55 -9.83
C TRP A 101 -3.93 -7.11 -8.94
N ILE A 102 -4.93 -7.97 -8.83
CA ILE A 102 -6.06 -7.76 -7.92
C ILE A 102 -5.76 -8.55 -6.65
N PRO A 103 -5.61 -7.89 -5.48
CA PRO A 103 -5.47 -8.59 -4.22
C PRO A 103 -6.65 -9.57 -4.06
N PHE A 104 -6.35 -10.83 -3.75
CA PHE A 104 -7.30 -11.94 -3.53
C PHE A 104 -7.94 -12.62 -4.76
N TYR A 105 -7.73 -12.10 -5.98
CA TYR A 105 -8.29 -12.71 -7.22
C TYR A 105 -7.24 -13.08 -8.27
N SER A 106 -5.98 -12.66 -8.09
CA SER A 106 -4.89 -13.02 -9.00
C SER A 106 -4.42 -14.45 -8.74
N SER A 107 -5.12 -15.44 -9.29
CA SER A 107 -4.64 -16.81 -9.38
C SER A 107 -3.66 -16.92 -10.53
N GLY A 108 -2.37 -16.74 -10.23
CA GLY A 108 -1.24 -17.37 -10.92
C GLY A 108 -1.17 -17.23 -12.44
N GLU A 109 -0.43 -16.21 -12.88
CA GLU A 109 0.66 -16.25 -13.88
C GLU A 109 0.77 -14.85 -14.48
N MET A 110 1.70 -14.06 -13.94
CA MET A 110 2.16 -12.89 -14.67
C MET A 110 3.12 -13.39 -15.75
N PRO A 111 2.90 -13.05 -17.05
CA PRO A 111 3.88 -13.39 -18.08
C PRO A 111 5.22 -12.78 -17.66
N LYS A 112 6.28 -13.59 -17.74
CA LYS A 112 7.64 -13.09 -17.55
C LYS A 112 7.83 -12.00 -18.59
N GLU A 113 7.92 -10.74 -18.16
CA GLU A 113 8.34 -9.66 -19.05
C GLU A 113 9.74 -10.05 -19.55
N GLU A 114 9.82 -10.52 -20.79
CA GLU A 114 11.10 -10.66 -21.50
C GLU A 114 11.68 -9.24 -21.55
N MET A 115 12.66 -8.97 -20.70
CA MET A 115 13.49 -7.79 -20.89
C MET A 115 14.09 -7.95 -22.29
N PRO A 116 14.07 -6.91 -23.15
CA PRO A 116 14.70 -7.01 -24.45
C PRO A 116 16.15 -7.45 -24.22
N SER A 117 16.49 -8.61 -24.78
CA SER A 117 17.84 -9.15 -24.73
C SER A 117 18.78 -8.06 -25.23
N ARG A 118 19.76 -7.69 -24.41
CA ARG A 118 20.90 -6.87 -24.84
C ARG A 118 21.65 -7.65 -25.91
N GLU A 119 21.20 -7.56 -27.14
CA GLU A 119 22.03 -7.89 -28.29
C GLU A 119 23.12 -6.82 -28.32
N SER A 120 24.28 -7.24 -27.81
CA SER A 120 25.51 -6.46 -27.87
C SER A 120 26.03 -6.61 -29.31
N PRO A 121 26.35 -5.51 -30.02
CA PRO A 121 27.03 -5.62 -31.31
C PRO A 121 28.42 -6.26 -31.17
#